data_AF-A0A0C3BDF6-F1
#
_entry.id   AF-A0A0C3BDF6-F1
#
_cell.length_a   1.000
_cell.length_b   1.000
_cell.length_c   1.000
_cell.angle_alpha   90.00
_cell.angle_beta   90.00
_cell.angle_gamma   90.00
#
_symmetry.space_group_name_H-M   'P 1'
#
loop_
_entity.id
_entity.type
_entity.pdbx_description
1 polymer ?
#
loop_
_entity_poly.entity_id
_entity_poly.type
_entity_poly.pdbx_seq_one_letter_code
_entity_poly.pdbx_strand_id
1 'polypeptide(L)'
;MGGCGKTQLVSYFLCHYPNLYAQIVYVDASSFFSIKVDLQAWARTLGAGHDDDVWEDAIGALNSVPHGEQWILIFDNADDPGLDLTQFLPRDIHLTILITSRNRDIGEFSPQKHLELGEMTAEEALAALLQAAQRKLPLDDEELHSAHTLVEELGWLAIALVQAGTYCRQLSSTVDGVHQPYTFTQYLSLFRSHRADLLKKAEPSSLDNYQRGVYTTLDLSYNALSQECRGFLHLISFMHHTDIPLAAFGLAAHNAFKDPQDCLPREKSHDKTISEMKHLLCHDTEWNELHVQAIIQTLRSFSLVIASSMNGSLFLQLHPLIQAWSRDMGSVALEQYREMATQVLTACGDENFELNRFIIPHVIDMLDQVGPHGLHVNDLAVFALILQQQGQYHK
;
A
#
# COMPACT_ATOMS: atom_id res chain seq x y z
N MET A 1 5.75 1.31 1.10
CA MET A 1 4.76 0.20 1.03
C MET A 1 5.36 -1.13 1.52
N GLY A 2 4.54 -2.06 2.03
CA GLY A 2 4.98 -3.44 2.32
C GLY A 2 5.13 -4.28 1.05
N GLY A 3 6.08 -5.21 1.01
CA GLY A 3 6.22 -6.14 -0.12
C GLY A 3 7.04 -5.65 -1.33
N CYS A 4 7.64 -4.46 -1.28
CA CYS A 4 8.52 -3.93 -2.34
C CYS A 4 9.98 -4.45 -2.30
N GLY A 5 10.30 -5.40 -1.42
CA GLY A 5 11.63 -6.04 -1.40
C GLY A 5 12.72 -5.32 -0.61
N LYS A 6 12.38 -4.43 0.35
CA LYS A 6 13.36 -3.70 1.18
C LYS A 6 14.35 -4.64 1.89
N THR A 7 13.85 -5.63 2.63
CA THR A 7 14.67 -6.61 3.35
C THR A 7 15.52 -7.44 2.38
N GLN A 8 14.94 -7.85 1.24
CA GLN A 8 15.66 -8.61 0.21
C GLN A 8 16.77 -7.77 -0.45
N LEU A 9 16.56 -6.46 -0.64
CA LEU A 9 17.58 -5.56 -1.17
C LEU A 9 18.76 -5.44 -0.20
N VAL A 10 18.50 -5.35 1.11
CA VAL A 10 19.55 -5.36 2.14
C VAL A 10 20.32 -6.67 2.13
N SER A 11 19.62 -7.81 2.10
CA SER A 11 20.28 -9.12 2.00
C SER A 11 21.14 -9.23 0.74
N TYR A 12 20.62 -8.82 -0.43
CA TYR A 12 21.37 -8.79 -1.67
C TYR A 12 22.62 -7.90 -1.58
N PHE A 13 22.50 -6.71 -0.99
CA PHE A 13 23.62 -5.79 -0.79
C PHE A 13 24.74 -6.42 0.06
N LEU A 14 24.40 -7.04 1.18
CA LEU A 14 25.39 -7.71 2.05
C LEU A 14 26.05 -8.90 1.34
N CYS A 15 25.28 -9.70 0.60
CA CYS A 15 25.80 -10.81 -0.19
C CYS A 15 26.71 -10.35 -1.33
N HIS A 16 26.42 -9.21 -1.95
CA HIS A 16 27.20 -8.66 -3.05
C HIS A 16 28.51 -8.01 -2.56
N TYR A 17 28.53 -7.48 -1.34
CA TYR A 17 29.69 -6.83 -0.74
C TYR A 17 30.13 -7.49 0.58
N PRO A 18 30.51 -8.78 0.57
CA PRO A 18 30.72 -9.57 1.80
C PRO A 18 31.92 -9.11 2.65
N ASN A 19 32.85 -8.36 2.05
CA ASN A 19 34.08 -7.91 2.72
C ASN A 19 34.05 -6.42 3.07
N LEU A 20 32.93 -5.72 2.83
CA LEU A 20 32.84 -4.28 3.07
C LEU A 20 32.74 -3.94 4.56
N TYR A 21 32.11 -4.81 5.34
CA TYR A 21 31.92 -4.64 6.78
C TYR A 21 32.58 -5.78 7.53
N ALA A 22 33.35 -5.46 8.57
CA ALA A 22 33.98 -6.43 9.45
C ALA A 22 32.95 -7.14 10.34
N GLN A 23 31.88 -6.42 10.71
CA GLN A 23 30.80 -6.92 11.54
C GLN A 23 29.45 -6.44 10.99
N ILE A 24 28.48 -7.36 10.96
CA ILE A 24 27.08 -7.11 10.60
C ILE A 24 26.24 -7.37 11.84
N VAL A 25 25.51 -6.35 12.30
CA VAL A 25 24.60 -6.41 13.43
C VAL A 25 23.18 -6.24 12.89
N TYR A 26 22.35 -7.25 13.07
CA TYR A 26 20.96 -7.25 12.61
C TYR A 26 20.02 -7.22 13.81
N VAL A 27 19.01 -6.35 13.74
CA VAL A 27 18.02 -6.10 14.80
C VAL A 27 16.63 -6.04 14.19
N ASP A 28 15.69 -6.84 14.72
CA ASP A 28 14.28 -6.72 14.42
C ASP A 28 13.69 -5.48 15.11
N ALA A 29 13.41 -4.46 14.31
CA ALA A 29 12.82 -3.20 14.73
C ALA A 29 11.28 -3.20 14.70
N SER A 30 10.64 -4.37 14.66
CA SER A 30 9.18 -4.50 14.69
C SER A 30 8.53 -3.92 15.95
N SER A 31 9.27 -3.83 17.07
CA SER A 31 8.80 -3.23 18.32
C SER A 31 9.97 -2.76 19.20
N PHE A 32 9.66 -1.91 20.18
CA PHE A 32 10.64 -1.54 21.21
C PHE A 32 11.22 -2.75 21.96
N PHE A 33 10.40 -3.79 22.19
CA PHE A 33 10.82 -4.99 22.89
C PHE A 33 11.76 -5.86 22.04
N SER A 34 11.45 -6.07 20.75
CA SER A 34 12.29 -6.87 19.85
C SER A 34 13.68 -6.24 19.69
N ILE A 35 13.75 -4.91 19.55
CA ILE A 35 15.03 -4.19 19.48
C ILE A 35 15.90 -4.48 20.70
N LYS A 36 15.31 -4.38 21.91
CA LYS A 36 16.05 -4.62 23.15
C LYS A 36 16.56 -6.04 23.26
N VAL A 37 15.73 -7.02 22.92
CA VAL A 37 16.10 -8.44 22.98
C VAL A 37 17.29 -8.72 22.05
N ASP A 38 17.23 -8.22 20.81
CA ASP A 38 18.29 -8.43 19.84
C ASP A 38 19.58 -7.70 20.22
N LEU A 39 19.47 -6.44 20.67
CA LEU A 39 20.62 -5.70 21.17
C LEU A 39 21.26 -6.37 22.39
N GLN A 40 20.48 -6.90 23.33
CA GLN A 40 21.02 -7.70 24.45
C GLN A 40 21.79 -8.93 23.97
N ALA A 41 21.25 -9.65 22.97
CA ALA A 41 21.95 -10.79 22.37
C ALA A 41 23.29 -10.36 21.72
N TRP A 42 23.31 -9.20 21.07
CA TRP A 42 24.52 -8.62 20.49
C TRP A 42 25.53 -8.15 21.54
N ALA A 43 25.09 -7.57 22.67
CA ALA A 43 25.99 -7.15 23.75
C ALA A 43 26.90 -8.30 24.22
N ARG A 44 26.33 -9.50 24.36
CA ARG A 44 27.05 -10.73 24.72
C ARG A 44 28.05 -11.16 23.65
N THR A 45 27.66 -11.04 22.37
CA THR A 45 28.50 -11.44 21.23
C THR A 45 29.67 -10.48 21.01
N LEU A 46 29.43 -9.18 21.21
CA LEU A 46 30.44 -8.12 21.06
C LEU A 46 31.40 -8.02 22.26
N GLY A 47 31.21 -8.84 23.30
CA GLY A 47 32.09 -8.88 24.47
C GLY A 47 31.88 -7.74 25.46
N ALA A 48 30.74 -7.06 25.41
CA ALA A 48 30.38 -5.93 26.29
C ALA A 48 29.40 -6.31 27.42
N GLY A 49 28.95 -7.57 27.48
CA GLY A 49 27.96 -8.02 28.45
C GLY A 49 28.49 -8.06 29.90
N HIS A 50 27.88 -7.27 30.79
CA HIS A 50 27.99 -7.42 32.24
C HIS A 50 26.92 -8.39 32.77
N ASP A 51 27.03 -8.82 34.04
CA ASP A 51 26.11 -9.77 34.68
C ASP A 51 24.62 -9.34 34.70
N ASP A 52 24.33 -8.05 34.42
CA ASP A 52 22.97 -7.47 34.38
C ASP A 52 22.39 -7.31 32.95
N ASP A 53 23.08 -7.76 31.88
CA ASP A 53 22.62 -7.83 30.47
C ASP A 53 21.67 -6.69 30.02
N VAL A 54 22.19 -5.46 29.93
CA VAL A 54 21.41 -4.28 29.51
C VAL A 54 21.63 -4.00 28.02
N TRP A 55 20.57 -3.70 27.25
CA TRP A 55 20.66 -3.46 25.80
C TRP A 55 21.55 -2.25 25.46
N GLU A 56 21.69 -1.31 26.40
CA GLU A 56 22.59 -0.14 26.32
C GLU A 56 24.07 -0.56 26.17
N ASP A 57 24.47 -1.73 26.68
CA ASP A 57 25.85 -2.21 26.53
C ASP A 57 26.20 -2.49 25.06
N ALA A 58 25.25 -2.99 24.28
CA ALA A 58 25.44 -3.13 22.83
C ALA A 58 25.59 -1.77 22.15
N ILE A 59 24.79 -0.78 22.55
CA ILE A 59 24.94 0.59 22.04
C ILE A 59 26.30 1.16 22.42
N GLY A 60 26.80 0.89 23.63
CA GLY A 60 28.16 1.23 24.05
C GLY A 60 29.22 0.62 23.15
N ALA A 61 29.14 -0.68 22.87
CA ALA A 61 30.05 -1.37 21.96
C ALA A 61 30.00 -0.80 20.53
N LEU A 62 28.79 -0.51 20.03
CA LEU A 62 28.57 0.08 18.71
C LEU A 62 29.03 1.55 18.61
N ASN A 63 29.27 2.22 19.75
CA ASN A 63 29.88 3.55 19.83
C ASN A 63 31.42 3.51 19.96
N SER A 64 32.02 2.33 19.88
CA SER A 64 33.47 2.13 20.04
C SER A 64 33.98 1.12 19.02
N VAL A 65 33.65 1.36 17.74
CA VAL A 65 34.08 0.47 16.64
C VAL A 65 35.61 0.44 16.59
N PRO A 66 36.26 -0.73 16.50
CA PRO A 66 37.71 -0.83 16.45
C PRO A 66 38.33 -0.01 15.32
N HIS A 67 39.45 0.66 15.61
CA HIS A 67 40.12 1.51 14.64
C HIS A 67 40.54 0.73 13.39
N GLY A 68 40.11 1.20 12.21
CA GLY A 68 40.42 0.57 10.92
C GLY A 68 39.36 -0.43 10.45
N GLU A 69 38.33 -0.69 11.26
CA GLU A 69 37.17 -1.48 10.86
C GLU A 69 36.01 -0.60 10.39
N GLN A 70 35.04 -1.22 9.71
CA GLN A 70 33.75 -0.64 9.36
C GLN A 70 32.68 -1.63 9.75
N TRP A 71 31.70 -1.21 10.52
CA TRP A 71 30.60 -2.05 10.98
C TRP A 71 29.28 -1.58 10.36
N ILE A 72 28.29 -2.46 10.27
CA ILE A 72 26.94 -2.11 9.86
C ILE A 72 25.91 -2.58 10.89
N LEU A 73 25.01 -1.68 11.27
CA LEU A 73 23.83 -1.95 12.09
C LEU A 73 22.58 -1.83 11.23
N ILE A 74 21.78 -2.89 11.20
CA ILE A 74 20.57 -3.01 10.41
C ILE A 74 19.38 -3.08 11.34
N PHE A 75 18.49 -2.09 11.25
CA PHE A 75 17.16 -2.13 11.84
C PHE A 75 16.16 -2.52 10.75
N ASP A 76 15.66 -3.74 10.80
CA ASP A 76 14.69 -4.25 9.84
C ASP A 76 13.25 -4.15 10.39
N ASN A 77 12.26 -3.86 9.55
CA ASN A 77 10.84 -3.76 9.94
C ASN A 77 10.52 -2.65 10.96
N ALA A 78 11.23 -1.51 10.90
CA ALA A 78 10.96 -0.36 11.77
C ALA A 78 9.66 0.38 11.40
N ASP A 79 8.54 -0.32 11.37
CA ASP A 79 7.30 0.12 10.75
C ASP A 79 6.38 0.92 11.66
N ASP A 80 6.50 0.76 12.98
CA ASP A 80 5.63 1.39 13.97
C ASP A 80 5.89 2.90 14.05
N PRO A 81 4.93 3.77 13.68
CA PRO A 81 5.10 5.22 13.78
C PRO A 81 5.28 5.73 15.21
N GLY A 82 4.84 4.96 16.22
CA GLY A 82 5.01 5.29 17.64
C GLY A 82 6.37 4.88 18.20
N LEU A 83 7.19 4.16 17.44
CA LEU A 83 8.49 3.68 17.88
C LEU A 83 9.56 4.77 17.74
N ASP A 84 10.03 5.28 18.87
CA ASP A 84 11.17 6.20 18.91
C ASP A 84 12.49 5.42 18.75
N LEU A 85 13.04 5.46 17.53
CA LEU A 85 14.34 4.85 17.21
C LEU A 85 15.53 5.64 17.75
N THR A 86 15.39 6.93 18.09
CA THR A 86 16.53 7.81 18.39
C THR A 86 17.41 7.31 19.54
N GLN A 87 16.80 6.67 20.53
CA GLN A 87 17.47 6.08 21.69
C GLN A 87 18.34 4.86 21.36
N PHE A 88 18.12 4.24 20.20
CA PHE A 88 18.85 3.04 19.74
C PHE A 88 19.93 3.36 18.72
N LEU A 89 20.12 4.63 18.32
CA LEU A 89 21.08 5.02 17.29
C LEU A 89 22.47 5.32 17.91
N PRO A 90 23.51 4.54 17.59
CA PRO A 90 24.89 4.89 17.95
C PRO A 90 25.39 6.08 17.11
N ARG A 91 26.51 6.67 17.53
CA ARG A 91 27.07 7.91 16.98
C ARG A 91 28.51 7.75 16.44
N ASP A 92 28.98 6.53 16.28
CA ASP A 92 30.31 6.24 15.73
C ASP A 92 30.35 6.50 14.21
N ILE A 93 31.41 7.17 13.75
CA ILE A 93 31.60 7.51 12.32
C ILE A 93 31.98 6.29 11.46
N HIS A 94 32.45 5.21 12.09
CA HIS A 94 32.81 3.95 11.44
C HIS A 94 31.66 2.94 11.43
N LEU A 95 30.50 3.32 11.96
CA LEU A 95 29.27 2.53 11.91
C LEU A 95 28.34 3.05 10.82
N THR A 96 27.99 2.19 9.86
CA THR A 96 26.87 2.43 8.95
C THR A 96 25.57 1.98 9.60
N ILE A 97 24.54 2.82 9.62
CA ILE A 97 23.20 2.44 10.07
C ILE A 97 22.30 2.33 8.85
N LEU A 98 21.66 1.18 8.68
CA LEU A 98 20.66 0.92 7.65
C LEU A 98 19.33 0.63 8.32
N ILE A 99 18.28 1.32 7.88
CA ILE A 99 16.93 1.13 8.42
C ILE A 99 15.99 0.75 7.26
N THR A 100 15.27 -0.36 7.40
CA THR A 100 14.15 -0.68 6.51
C THR A 100 12.83 -0.36 7.23
N SER A 101 11.93 0.30 6.51
CA SER A 101 10.60 0.62 7.06
C SER A 101 9.56 0.87 5.97
N ARG A 102 8.30 0.59 6.30
CA ARG A 102 7.11 1.06 5.58
C ARG A 102 6.75 2.48 5.98
N ASN A 103 7.12 2.96 7.15
CA ASN A 103 6.90 4.33 7.57
C ASN A 103 7.86 5.26 6.81
N ARG A 104 7.31 6.11 5.94
CA ARG A 104 8.10 7.05 5.13
C ARG A 104 8.76 8.13 5.98
N ASP A 105 8.18 8.45 7.14
CA ASP A 105 8.66 9.53 8.02
C ASP A 105 10.03 9.21 8.63
N ILE A 106 10.46 7.94 8.63
CA ILE A 106 11.84 7.55 8.98
C ILE A 106 12.87 8.14 8.01
N GLY A 107 12.47 8.50 6.79
CA GLY A 107 13.34 9.22 5.85
C GLY A 107 13.85 10.56 6.39
N GLU A 108 13.13 11.18 7.32
CA GLU A 108 13.52 12.45 7.94
C GLU A 108 14.79 12.34 8.80
N PHE A 109 15.16 11.14 9.24
CA PHE A 109 16.45 10.93 9.92
C PHE A 109 17.65 11.25 9.02
N SER A 110 17.53 11.03 7.72
CA SER A 110 18.60 11.33 6.75
C SER A 110 18.02 11.55 5.35
N PRO A 111 17.45 12.74 5.07
CA PRO A 111 16.76 13.00 3.80
C PRO A 111 17.65 12.81 2.57
N GLN A 112 18.96 13.07 2.69
CA GLN A 112 19.92 12.92 1.60
C GLN A 112 20.32 11.46 1.32
N LYS A 113 20.04 10.53 2.24
CA LYS A 113 20.38 9.11 2.14
C LYS A 113 19.13 8.22 2.13
N HIS A 114 17.94 8.81 2.16
CA HIS A 114 16.68 8.09 2.05
C HIS A 114 16.51 7.54 0.64
N LEU A 115 16.29 6.23 0.55
CA LEU A 115 15.94 5.54 -0.69
C LEU A 115 14.48 5.08 -0.61
N GLU A 116 13.62 5.72 -1.39
CA GLU A 116 12.23 5.32 -1.50
C GLU A 116 12.10 4.13 -2.46
N LEU A 117 11.60 3.01 -1.95
CA LEU A 117 11.33 1.80 -2.73
C LEU A 117 9.83 1.61 -2.89
N GLY A 118 9.38 1.74 -4.15
CA GLY A 118 7.97 1.64 -4.54
C GLY A 118 7.72 0.46 -5.48
N GLU A 119 6.88 0.71 -6.47
CA GLU A 119 6.54 -0.20 -7.56
C GLU A 119 7.76 -0.45 -8.45
N MET A 120 7.87 -1.67 -9.01
CA MET A 120 8.93 -2.01 -9.97
C MET A 120 8.64 -1.36 -11.33
N THR A 121 9.67 -1.13 -12.15
CA THR A 121 9.41 -0.76 -13.56
C THR A 121 8.73 -1.91 -14.31
N ALA A 122 8.13 -1.63 -15.46
CA ALA A 122 7.49 -2.67 -16.27
C ALA A 122 8.45 -3.82 -16.62
N GLU A 123 9.71 -3.49 -16.94
CA GLU A 123 10.75 -4.47 -17.26
C GLU A 123 11.17 -5.28 -16.03
N GLU A 124 11.39 -4.62 -14.89
CA GLU A 124 11.75 -5.27 -13.63
C GLU A 124 10.64 -6.20 -13.14
N ALA A 125 9.38 -5.75 -13.23
CA ALA A 125 8.22 -6.52 -12.82
C ALA A 125 8.02 -7.78 -13.67
N LEU A 126 8.11 -7.63 -14.99
CA LEU A 126 8.04 -8.78 -15.90
C LEU A 126 9.20 -9.75 -15.63
N ALA A 127 10.42 -9.24 -15.47
CA ALA A 127 11.59 -10.06 -15.17
C ALA A 127 11.41 -10.84 -13.85
N ALA A 128 10.92 -10.19 -12.80
CA ALA A 128 10.65 -10.82 -11.51
C ALA A 128 9.60 -11.94 -11.62
N LEU A 129 8.48 -11.69 -12.32
CA LEU A 129 7.44 -12.69 -12.57
C LEU A 129 8.00 -13.91 -13.31
N LEU A 130 8.73 -13.69 -14.41
CA LEU A 130 9.32 -14.76 -15.22
C LEU A 130 10.38 -15.55 -14.43
N GLN A 131 11.22 -14.87 -13.66
CA GLN A 131 12.24 -15.50 -12.84
C GLN A 131 11.61 -16.38 -11.76
N ALA A 132 10.58 -15.90 -11.07
CA ALA A 132 9.84 -16.68 -10.08
C ALA A 132 9.17 -17.92 -10.72
N ALA A 133 8.58 -17.74 -11.90
CA ALA A 133 7.99 -18.81 -12.71
C ALA A 133 9.02 -19.76 -13.34
N GLN A 134 10.31 -19.46 -13.26
CA GLN A 134 11.41 -20.15 -13.96
C GLN A 134 11.20 -20.24 -15.48
N ARG A 135 10.65 -19.17 -16.07
CA ARG A 135 10.42 -19.05 -17.51
C ARG A 135 11.46 -18.14 -18.15
N LYS A 136 11.69 -18.33 -19.44
CA LYS A 136 12.60 -17.50 -20.25
C LYS A 136 11.87 -17.04 -21.50
N LEU A 137 12.23 -15.85 -21.98
CA LEU A 137 11.80 -15.37 -23.28
C LEU A 137 12.47 -16.17 -24.42
N PRO A 138 11.86 -16.25 -25.61
CA PRO A 138 10.53 -15.71 -25.94
C PRO A 138 9.40 -16.57 -25.37
N LEU A 139 8.31 -15.93 -24.97
CA LEU A 139 7.01 -16.57 -24.74
C LEU A 139 6.18 -16.49 -26.02
N ASP A 140 5.12 -17.29 -26.12
CA ASP A 140 4.08 -17.05 -27.11
C ASP A 140 3.35 -15.71 -26.84
N ASP A 141 2.72 -15.16 -27.88
CA ASP A 141 2.13 -13.81 -27.82
C ASP A 141 0.99 -13.71 -26.78
N GLU A 142 0.22 -14.79 -26.60
CA GLU A 142 -0.88 -14.84 -25.63
C GLU A 142 -0.35 -14.85 -24.19
N GLU A 143 0.65 -15.69 -23.89
CA GLU A 143 1.28 -15.75 -22.57
C GLU A 143 2.04 -14.47 -22.24
N LEU A 144 2.69 -13.85 -23.22
CA LEU A 144 3.34 -12.55 -23.00
C LEU A 144 2.31 -11.47 -22.67
N HIS A 145 1.20 -11.42 -23.42
CA HIS A 145 0.10 -10.48 -23.16
C HIS A 145 -0.54 -10.71 -21.77
N SER A 146 -0.78 -11.97 -21.41
CA SER A 146 -1.28 -12.35 -20.08
C SER A 146 -0.27 -12.02 -18.97
N ALA A 147 1.03 -12.18 -19.21
CA ALA A 147 2.06 -11.79 -18.25
C ALA A 147 2.06 -10.27 -18.00
N HIS A 148 1.94 -9.46 -19.05
CA HIS A 148 1.81 -8.01 -18.92
C HIS A 148 0.54 -7.61 -18.15
N THR A 149 -0.60 -8.18 -18.53
CA THR A 149 -1.88 -7.92 -17.84
C THR A 149 -1.80 -8.30 -16.37
N LEU A 150 -1.17 -9.45 -16.06
CA LEU A 150 -1.01 -9.91 -14.69
C LEU A 150 -0.08 -9.00 -13.88
N VAL A 151 1.00 -8.49 -14.48
CA VAL A 151 1.90 -7.52 -13.84
C VAL A 151 1.15 -6.24 -13.47
N GLU A 152 0.29 -5.74 -14.36
CA GLU A 152 -0.55 -4.56 -14.13
C GLU A 152 -1.57 -4.81 -12.99
N GLU A 153 -2.28 -5.93 -13.02
CA GLU A 153 -3.27 -6.27 -11.97
C GLU A 153 -2.64 -6.51 -10.59
N LEU A 154 -1.38 -6.95 -10.55
CA LEU A 154 -0.61 -7.09 -9.32
C LEU A 154 0.05 -5.77 -8.86
N GLY A 155 -0.17 -4.68 -9.59
CA GLY A 155 0.35 -3.35 -9.28
C GLY A 155 1.87 -3.29 -9.24
N TRP A 156 2.57 -4.09 -10.06
CA TRP A 156 4.04 -4.10 -10.13
C TRP A 156 4.74 -4.34 -8.77
N LEU A 157 4.05 -4.97 -7.81
CA LEU A 157 4.56 -5.19 -6.48
C LEU A 157 5.38 -6.49 -6.40
N ALA A 158 6.67 -6.37 -6.05
CA ALA A 158 7.63 -7.47 -6.06
C ALA A 158 7.11 -8.76 -5.39
N ILE A 159 6.59 -8.68 -4.16
CA ILE A 159 6.08 -9.86 -3.44
C ILE A 159 4.89 -10.53 -4.16
N ALA A 160 4.01 -9.75 -4.77
CA ALA A 160 2.81 -10.25 -5.44
C ALA A 160 3.19 -10.96 -6.75
N LEU A 161 4.17 -10.41 -7.47
CA LEU A 161 4.74 -11.00 -8.69
C LEU A 161 5.48 -12.30 -8.40
N VAL A 162 6.31 -12.33 -7.34
CA VAL A 162 7.05 -13.53 -6.93
C VAL A 162 6.09 -14.64 -6.50
N GLN A 163 5.02 -14.28 -5.79
CA GLN A 163 3.97 -15.22 -5.40
C GLN A 163 3.24 -15.79 -6.63
N ALA A 164 2.81 -14.94 -7.56
CA ALA A 164 2.13 -15.39 -8.78
C ALA A 164 3.03 -16.29 -9.63
N GLY A 165 4.28 -15.89 -9.85
CA GLY A 165 5.24 -16.69 -10.62
C GLY A 165 5.54 -18.03 -9.96
N THR A 166 5.76 -18.05 -8.64
CA THR A 166 6.02 -19.28 -7.90
C THR A 166 4.82 -20.22 -7.91
N TYR A 167 3.59 -19.69 -7.79
CA TYR A 167 2.37 -20.48 -7.94
C TYR A 167 2.28 -21.14 -9.32
N CYS A 168 2.51 -20.38 -10.40
CA CYS A 168 2.56 -20.93 -11.75
C CYS A 168 3.60 -22.03 -11.89
N ARG A 169 4.79 -21.84 -11.31
CA ARG A 169 5.86 -22.86 -11.31
C ARG A 169 5.42 -24.12 -10.58
N GLN A 170 4.85 -23.99 -9.38
CA GLN A 170 4.45 -25.12 -8.55
C GLN A 170 3.34 -25.98 -9.18
N LEU A 171 2.41 -25.36 -9.92
CA LEU A 171 1.36 -26.07 -10.64
C LEU A 171 1.74 -26.52 -12.05
N SER A 172 2.90 -26.08 -12.55
CA SER A 172 3.43 -26.63 -13.79
C SER A 172 3.84 -28.08 -13.58
N SER A 173 3.65 -28.92 -14.59
CA SER A 173 3.94 -30.35 -14.50
C SER A 173 4.85 -30.80 -15.64
N THR A 174 5.41 -32.00 -15.52
CA THR A 174 6.16 -32.64 -16.60
C THR A 174 5.59 -34.04 -16.78
N VAL A 175 5.01 -34.29 -17.95
CA VAL A 175 4.40 -35.57 -18.31
C VAL A 175 5.15 -36.12 -19.51
N ASP A 176 5.65 -37.36 -19.39
CA ASP A 176 6.42 -38.05 -20.45
C ASP A 176 7.62 -37.24 -20.99
N GLY A 177 8.29 -36.49 -20.10
CA GLY A 177 9.43 -35.64 -20.46
C GLY A 177 9.06 -34.32 -21.15
N VAL A 178 7.77 -34.06 -21.36
CA VAL A 178 7.25 -32.79 -21.91
C VAL A 178 6.80 -31.91 -20.75
N HIS A 179 7.41 -30.74 -20.63
CA HIS A 179 7.00 -29.74 -19.64
C HIS A 179 5.68 -29.09 -20.06
N GLN A 180 4.69 -29.15 -19.18
CA GLN A 180 3.36 -28.55 -19.33
C GLN A 180 3.23 -27.40 -18.33
N PRO A 181 3.42 -26.15 -18.77
CA PRO A 181 3.34 -24.99 -17.89
C PRO A 181 1.89 -24.72 -17.46
N TYR A 182 1.69 -24.39 -16.18
CA TYR A 182 0.46 -23.75 -15.72
C TYR A 182 0.50 -22.27 -16.12
N THR A 183 -0.29 -21.89 -17.11
CA THR A 183 -0.08 -20.68 -17.90
C THR A 183 -0.41 -19.39 -17.13
N PHE A 184 0.12 -18.25 -17.55
CA PHE A 184 -0.24 -16.96 -16.97
C PHE A 184 -1.71 -16.63 -17.26
N THR A 185 -2.24 -17.02 -18.42
CA THR A 185 -3.68 -16.93 -18.71
C THR A 185 -4.52 -17.71 -17.69
N GLN A 186 -4.11 -18.94 -17.32
CA GLN A 186 -4.81 -19.74 -16.31
C GLN A 186 -4.76 -19.08 -14.93
N TYR A 187 -3.59 -18.58 -14.54
CA TYR A 187 -3.44 -17.89 -13.26
C TYR A 187 -4.27 -16.61 -13.20
N LEU A 188 -4.27 -15.80 -14.27
CA LEU A 188 -5.05 -14.56 -14.34
C LEU A 188 -6.56 -14.81 -14.14
N SER A 189 -7.09 -15.85 -14.78
CA SER A 189 -8.49 -16.28 -14.59
C SER A 189 -8.79 -16.66 -13.14
N LEU A 190 -7.87 -17.43 -12.51
CA LEU A 190 -7.99 -17.81 -11.12
C LEU A 190 -7.88 -16.59 -10.18
N PHE A 191 -6.95 -15.67 -10.48
CA PHE A 191 -6.70 -14.46 -9.71
C PHE A 191 -7.91 -13.54 -9.68
N ARG A 192 -8.54 -13.29 -10.83
CA ARG A 192 -9.75 -12.47 -10.91
C ARG A 192 -10.91 -13.04 -10.09
N SER A 193 -10.98 -14.37 -9.94
CA SER A 193 -12.07 -15.05 -9.24
C SER A 193 -11.80 -15.29 -7.75
N HIS A 194 -10.53 -15.44 -7.34
CA HIS A 194 -10.13 -15.85 -5.98
C HIS A 194 -9.00 -14.99 -5.42
N ARG A 195 -8.96 -13.71 -5.80
CA ARG A 195 -7.88 -12.76 -5.48
C ARG A 195 -7.52 -12.75 -4.00
N ALA A 196 -8.52 -12.58 -3.14
CA ALA A 196 -8.34 -12.47 -1.70
C ALA A 196 -7.72 -13.74 -1.09
N ASP A 197 -8.17 -14.92 -1.53
CA ASP A 197 -7.66 -16.18 -1.03
C ASP A 197 -6.22 -16.43 -1.47
N LEU A 198 -5.87 -16.04 -2.70
CA LEU A 198 -4.50 -16.12 -3.20
C LEU A 198 -3.60 -15.17 -2.42
N LEU A 199 -3.94 -13.88 -2.34
CA LEU A 199 -3.09 -12.87 -1.71
C LEU A 199 -3.02 -12.95 -0.18
N LYS A 200 -3.92 -13.70 0.48
CA LYS A 200 -3.82 -14.07 1.90
C LYS A 200 -2.84 -15.21 2.15
N LYS A 201 -2.76 -16.19 1.25
CA LYS A 201 -1.86 -17.35 1.42
C LYS A 201 -0.41 -16.89 1.46
N ALA A 202 0.29 -17.28 2.51
CA ALA A 202 1.73 -17.16 2.59
C ALA A 202 2.39 -18.28 1.79
N GLU A 203 3.46 -17.96 1.06
CA GLU A 203 4.24 -19.02 0.41
C GLU A 203 5.04 -19.81 1.46
N PRO A 204 5.12 -21.16 1.34
CA PRO A 204 5.87 -21.99 2.28
C PRO A 204 7.40 -21.78 2.24
N SER A 205 7.91 -21.05 1.25
CA SER A 205 9.33 -21.02 0.90
C SER A 205 9.86 -19.60 0.65
N SER A 206 9.62 -18.66 1.57
CA SER A 206 10.45 -17.46 1.65
C SER A 206 11.70 -17.77 2.48
N LEU A 207 12.89 -17.41 1.95
CA LEU A 207 14.18 -17.63 2.62
C LEU A 207 14.29 -16.90 3.97
N ASP A 208 13.40 -15.94 4.24
CA ASP A 208 13.52 -14.97 5.34
C ASP A 208 12.54 -15.22 6.50
N ASN A 209 11.96 -16.42 6.65
CA ASN A 209 10.87 -16.70 7.61
C ASN A 209 9.64 -15.75 7.51
N TYR A 210 9.62 -14.85 6.52
CA TYR A 210 8.54 -13.92 6.24
C TYR A 210 7.41 -14.67 5.55
N GLN A 211 6.61 -15.37 6.35
CA GLN A 211 5.48 -16.20 5.92
C GLN A 211 4.17 -15.40 5.91
N ARG A 212 4.16 -14.21 5.30
CA ARG A 212 2.93 -13.40 5.21
C ARG A 212 2.63 -13.04 3.76
N GLY A 213 1.42 -13.39 3.31
CA GLY A 213 0.89 -12.91 2.04
C GLY A 213 0.68 -11.39 2.07
N VAL A 214 0.47 -10.80 0.89
CA VAL A 214 0.26 -9.35 0.73
C VAL A 214 -0.88 -8.85 1.61
N TYR A 215 -2.03 -9.53 1.58
CA TYR A 215 -3.22 -9.13 2.32
C TYR A 215 -3.03 -9.25 3.83
N THR A 216 -2.29 -10.27 4.29
CA THR A 216 -1.97 -10.45 5.72
C THR A 216 -1.16 -9.27 6.26
N THR A 217 -0.26 -8.71 5.45
CA THR A 217 0.55 -7.55 5.85
C THR A 217 -0.31 -6.28 5.96
N LEU A 218 -1.30 -6.12 5.07
CA LEU A 218 -2.26 -5.02 5.11
C LEU A 218 -3.23 -5.15 6.29
N ASP A 219 -3.69 -6.36 6.61
CA ASP A 219 -4.55 -6.64 7.77
C ASP A 219 -3.90 -6.18 9.09
N LEU A 220 -2.59 -6.35 9.24
CA LEU A 220 -1.87 -5.88 10.43
C LEU A 220 -1.86 -4.36 10.54
N SER A 221 -1.56 -3.65 9.44
CA SER A 221 -1.63 -2.18 9.42
C SER A 221 -3.05 -1.69 9.71
N TYR A 222 -4.06 -2.34 9.12
CA TYR A 222 -5.47 -2.00 9.32
C TYR A 222 -5.92 -2.13 10.77
N ASN A 223 -5.49 -3.20 11.44
CA ASN A 223 -5.84 -3.47 12.83
C ASN A 223 -5.27 -2.42 13.80
N ALA A 224 -4.19 -1.73 13.43
CA ALA A 224 -3.63 -0.63 14.20
C ALA A 224 -4.38 0.71 13.99
N LEU A 225 -5.20 0.85 12.94
CA LEU A 225 -5.92 2.09 12.65
C LEU A 225 -7.14 2.30 13.56
N SER A 226 -7.45 3.57 13.83
CA SER A 226 -8.73 3.98 14.44
C SER A 226 -9.91 3.72 13.49
N GLN A 227 -11.13 3.70 14.03
CA GLN A 227 -12.33 3.48 13.23
C GLN A 227 -12.55 4.54 12.15
N GLU A 228 -12.19 5.80 12.43
CA GLU A 228 -12.29 6.91 11.46
C GLU A 228 -11.30 6.73 10.30
N CYS A 229 -10.05 6.36 10.60
CA CYS A 229 -9.06 6.07 9.56
C CYS A 229 -9.48 4.90 8.66
N ARG A 230 -10.07 3.85 9.26
CA ARG A 230 -10.63 2.72 8.51
C ARG A 230 -11.80 3.16 7.64
N GLY A 231 -12.72 3.96 8.17
CA GLY A 231 -13.86 4.48 7.42
C GLY A 231 -13.43 5.33 6.22
N PHE A 232 -12.46 6.22 6.41
CA PHE A 232 -11.93 7.04 5.33
C PHE A 232 -11.21 6.19 4.27
N LEU A 233 -10.41 5.20 4.69
CA LEU A 233 -9.76 4.26 3.76
C LEU A 233 -10.78 3.50 2.90
N HIS A 234 -11.85 2.99 3.51
CA HIS A 234 -12.93 2.32 2.78
C HIS A 234 -13.64 3.25 1.82
N LEU A 235 -13.94 4.48 2.24
CA LEU A 235 -14.54 5.50 1.39
C LEU A 235 -13.68 5.77 0.13
N ILE A 236 -12.40 6.09 0.31
CA ILE A 236 -11.52 6.39 -0.83
C ILE A 236 -11.21 5.14 -1.66
N SER A 237 -11.35 3.94 -1.10
CA SER A 237 -11.15 2.70 -1.86
C SER A 237 -12.16 2.54 -2.99
N PHE A 238 -13.36 3.12 -2.90
CA PHE A 238 -14.38 3.06 -3.97
C PHE A 238 -14.21 4.14 -5.04
N MET A 239 -13.25 5.04 -4.88
CA MET A 239 -12.79 5.96 -5.91
C MET A 239 -11.73 5.26 -6.78
N HIS A 240 -11.49 5.76 -8.00
CA HIS A 240 -10.31 5.36 -8.79
C HIS A 240 -9.01 5.53 -7.97
N HIS A 241 -8.04 4.63 -8.14
CA HIS A 241 -6.91 4.49 -7.23
C HIS A 241 -5.84 5.59 -7.35
N THR A 242 -5.82 6.37 -8.44
CA THR A 242 -4.93 7.53 -8.62
C THR A 242 -5.70 8.84 -8.58
N ASP A 243 -4.96 9.93 -8.27
CA ASP A 243 -5.40 11.32 -8.41
C ASP A 243 -6.72 11.66 -7.71
N ILE A 244 -7.01 11.02 -6.57
CA ILE A 244 -8.22 11.28 -5.77
C ILE A 244 -8.14 12.71 -5.20
N PRO A 245 -8.96 13.66 -5.68
CA PRO A 245 -8.81 15.06 -5.30
C PRO A 245 -9.42 15.30 -3.91
N LEU A 246 -8.61 15.74 -2.92
CA LEU A 246 -9.12 16.04 -1.58
C LEU A 246 -10.20 17.14 -1.62
N ALA A 247 -10.06 18.08 -2.56
CA ALA A 247 -11.01 19.16 -2.79
C ALA A 247 -12.43 18.66 -3.11
N ALA A 248 -12.60 17.45 -3.66
CA ALA A 248 -13.93 16.88 -3.89
C ALA A 248 -14.68 16.61 -2.58
N PHE A 249 -14.00 16.11 -1.56
CA PHE A 249 -14.62 15.88 -0.25
C PHE A 249 -15.02 17.20 0.42
N GLY A 250 -14.17 18.22 0.33
CA GLY A 250 -14.47 19.56 0.83
C GLY A 250 -15.66 20.22 0.11
N LEU A 251 -15.72 20.13 -1.22
CA LEU A 251 -16.83 20.64 -2.01
C LEU A 251 -18.13 19.89 -1.71
N ALA A 252 -18.08 18.56 -1.67
CA ALA A 252 -19.24 17.73 -1.32
C ALA A 252 -19.79 18.08 0.08
N ALA A 253 -18.89 18.29 1.05
CA ALA A 253 -19.25 18.73 2.39
C ALA A 253 -19.87 20.13 2.40
N HIS A 254 -19.33 21.07 1.63
CA HIS A 254 -19.90 22.42 1.46
C HIS A 254 -21.33 22.36 0.90
N ASN A 255 -21.57 21.45 -0.05
CA ASN A 255 -22.91 21.16 -0.60
C ASN A 255 -23.78 20.30 0.33
N ALA A 256 -23.35 20.10 1.58
CA ALA A 256 -24.00 19.26 2.59
C ALA A 256 -24.30 17.83 2.12
N PHE A 257 -23.52 17.35 1.14
CA PHE A 257 -23.69 16.07 0.45
C PHE A 257 -25.06 15.88 -0.21
N LYS A 258 -25.72 16.97 -0.62
CA LYS A 258 -27.02 16.92 -1.28
C LYS A 258 -26.87 16.69 -2.79
N ASP A 259 -27.93 16.14 -3.38
CA ASP A 259 -28.03 16.04 -4.82
C ASP A 259 -28.16 17.44 -5.44
N PRO A 260 -27.32 17.79 -6.43
CA PRO A 260 -27.49 19.03 -7.20
C PRO A 260 -28.81 19.05 -7.99
N GLN A 261 -29.28 17.86 -8.40
CA GLN A 261 -30.52 17.66 -9.15
C GLN A 261 -31.40 16.62 -8.43
N ASP A 262 -32.64 17.00 -8.13
CA ASP A 262 -33.64 16.11 -7.51
C ASP A 262 -34.56 15.55 -8.61
N CYS A 263 -34.07 14.56 -9.36
CA CYS A 263 -34.84 13.90 -10.41
C CYS A 263 -35.84 12.89 -9.83
N LEU A 264 -35.46 12.20 -8.76
CA LEU A 264 -36.30 11.28 -8.00
C LEU A 264 -35.94 11.35 -6.51
N PRO A 265 -36.93 11.28 -5.59
CA PRO A 265 -36.64 11.24 -4.16
C PRO A 265 -35.88 9.98 -3.76
N ARG A 266 -34.84 10.13 -2.95
CA ARG A 266 -34.09 9.00 -2.37
C ARG A 266 -34.84 8.35 -1.21
N GLU A 267 -34.52 7.08 -0.95
CA GLU A 267 -35.03 6.35 0.20
C GLU A 267 -34.46 6.91 1.52
N LYS A 268 -35.19 6.70 2.64
CA LYS A 268 -34.76 7.16 3.98
C LYS A 268 -33.43 6.56 4.44
N SER A 269 -33.02 5.42 3.90
CA SER A 269 -31.70 4.83 4.13
C SER A 269 -30.57 5.78 3.71
N HIS A 270 -30.79 6.61 2.69
CA HIS A 270 -29.80 7.58 2.20
C HIS A 270 -29.46 8.66 3.23
N ASP A 271 -30.42 9.06 4.08
CA ASP A 271 -30.19 10.02 5.16
C ASP A 271 -29.15 9.48 6.17
N LYS A 272 -29.10 8.16 6.36
CA LYS A 272 -28.08 7.49 7.19
C LYS A 272 -26.70 7.62 6.56
N THR A 273 -26.59 7.39 5.25
CA THR A 273 -25.34 7.52 4.48
C THR A 273 -24.79 8.94 4.57
N ILE A 274 -25.63 9.98 4.41
CA ILE A 274 -25.21 11.39 4.59
C ILE A 274 -24.76 11.65 6.04
N SER A 275 -25.50 11.14 7.03
CA SER A 275 -25.19 11.37 8.45
C SER A 275 -23.84 10.76 8.85
N GLU A 276 -23.55 9.55 8.38
CA GLU A 276 -22.26 8.90 8.65
C GLU A 276 -21.11 9.56 7.90
N MET A 277 -21.32 10.00 6.67
CA MET A 277 -20.31 10.75 5.92
C MET A 277 -19.99 12.10 6.59
N LYS A 278 -20.99 12.79 7.14
CA LYS A 278 -20.76 13.97 7.99
C LYS A 278 -19.97 13.63 9.24
N HIS A 279 -20.28 12.54 9.93
CA HIS A 279 -19.50 12.11 11.10
C HIS A 279 -18.04 11.79 10.71
N LEU A 280 -17.81 11.25 9.52
CA LEU A 280 -16.47 10.87 9.07
C LEU A 280 -15.62 12.07 8.64
N LEU A 281 -16.21 13.02 7.89
CA LEU A 281 -15.49 14.10 7.20
C LEU A 281 -15.62 15.48 7.85
N CYS A 282 -16.60 15.68 8.72
CA CYS A 282 -16.96 16.99 9.28
C CYS A 282 -16.82 17.01 10.80
N HIS A 283 -16.57 18.19 11.35
CA HIS A 283 -16.69 18.48 12.78
C HIS A 283 -17.74 19.57 12.96
N ASP A 284 -18.68 19.42 13.89
CA ASP A 284 -19.80 20.36 14.08
C ASP A 284 -20.58 20.70 12.79
N THR A 285 -20.75 19.70 11.92
CA THR A 285 -21.45 19.78 10.62
C THR A 285 -20.75 20.56 9.49
N GLU A 286 -19.54 21.07 9.73
CA GLU A 286 -18.72 21.74 8.71
C GLU A 286 -17.48 20.92 8.33
N TRP A 287 -17.02 21.10 7.09
CA TRP A 287 -15.77 20.52 6.61
C TRP A 287 -14.61 20.92 7.53
N ASN A 288 -13.90 19.93 8.06
CA ASN A 288 -12.72 20.15 8.88
C ASN A 288 -11.50 19.57 8.18
N GLU A 289 -10.81 20.43 7.42
CA GLU A 289 -9.63 19.98 6.66
C GLU A 289 -8.51 19.45 7.56
N LEU A 290 -8.31 20.06 8.74
CA LEU A 290 -7.28 19.61 9.69
C LEU A 290 -7.54 18.19 10.19
N HIS A 291 -8.81 17.88 10.47
CA HIS A 291 -9.24 16.53 10.86
C HIS A 291 -8.95 15.51 9.76
N VAL A 292 -9.34 15.80 8.52
CA VAL A 292 -9.11 14.88 7.39
C VAL A 292 -7.62 14.76 7.07
N GLN A 293 -6.84 15.85 7.18
CA GLN A 293 -5.39 15.80 7.04
C GLN A 293 -4.73 14.94 8.12
N ALA A 294 -5.23 14.95 9.36
CA ALA A 294 -4.72 14.06 10.42
C ALA A 294 -5.02 12.57 10.12
N ILE A 295 -6.20 12.27 9.56
CA ILE A 295 -6.52 10.92 9.05
C ILE A 295 -5.55 10.53 7.95
N ILE A 296 -5.34 11.40 6.95
CA ILE A 296 -4.41 11.16 5.84
C ILE A 296 -2.99 10.94 6.35
N GLN A 297 -2.51 11.75 7.29
CA GLN A 297 -1.19 11.60 7.90
C GLN A 297 -1.06 10.24 8.58
N THR A 298 -2.08 9.80 9.31
CA THR A 298 -2.11 8.48 9.93
C THR A 298 -2.02 7.38 8.86
N LEU A 299 -2.86 7.42 7.82
CA LEU A 299 -2.82 6.42 6.74
C LEU A 299 -1.47 6.41 5.99
N ARG A 300 -0.84 7.57 5.81
CA ARG A 300 0.51 7.70 5.22
C ARG A 300 1.58 7.05 6.08
N SER A 301 1.53 7.22 7.40
CA SER A 301 2.50 6.60 8.32
C SER A 301 2.48 5.07 8.24
N PHE A 302 1.32 4.48 7.92
CA PHE A 302 1.16 3.05 7.64
C PHE A 302 1.40 2.64 6.18
N SER A 303 1.84 3.57 5.31
CA SER A 303 2.09 3.30 3.88
C SER A 303 0.83 2.87 3.11
N LEU A 304 -0.36 3.24 3.58
CA LEU A 304 -1.63 2.83 2.97
C LEU A 304 -2.13 3.82 1.89
N VAL A 305 -1.74 5.09 2.03
CA VAL A 305 -2.09 6.18 1.12
C VAL A 305 -0.82 6.95 0.78
N ILE A 306 -0.68 7.35 -0.48
CA ILE A 306 0.28 8.35 -0.93
C ILE A 306 -0.49 9.65 -1.09
N ALA A 307 0.07 10.75 -0.59
CA ALA A 307 -0.48 12.08 -0.82
C ALA A 307 0.53 12.93 -1.59
N SER A 308 0.07 13.58 -2.65
CA SER A 308 0.85 14.50 -3.48
C SER A 308 0.14 15.85 -3.55
N SER A 309 0.91 16.92 -3.77
CA SER A 309 0.36 18.27 -3.95
C SER A 309 0.72 18.75 -5.36
N MET A 310 -0.30 19.11 -6.14
CA MET A 310 -0.15 19.68 -7.47
C MET A 310 -0.96 20.98 -7.56
N ASN A 311 -0.32 22.07 -7.96
CA ASN A 311 -0.95 23.39 -8.12
C ASN A 311 -1.71 23.89 -6.88
N GLY A 312 -1.26 23.53 -5.67
CA GLY A 312 -1.93 23.91 -4.42
C GLY A 312 -3.10 23.01 -4.02
N SER A 313 -3.40 21.97 -4.80
CA SER A 313 -4.42 20.96 -4.50
C SER A 313 -3.77 19.66 -4.04
N LEU A 314 -4.33 19.06 -2.99
CA LEU A 314 -3.90 17.76 -2.48
C LEU A 314 -4.63 16.62 -3.23
N PHE A 315 -3.85 15.64 -3.68
CA PHE A 315 -4.32 14.42 -4.32
C PHE A 315 -3.88 13.21 -3.52
N LEU A 316 -4.76 12.22 -3.43
CA LEU A 316 -4.50 10.95 -2.77
C LEU A 316 -4.37 9.84 -3.81
N GLN A 317 -3.52 8.86 -3.52
CA GLN A 317 -3.32 7.68 -4.33
C GLN A 317 -3.27 6.45 -3.44
N LEU A 318 -3.96 5.41 -3.88
CA LEU A 318 -3.88 4.06 -3.35
C LEU A 318 -3.07 3.21 -4.31
N HIS A 319 -2.26 2.31 -3.78
CA HIS A 319 -1.74 1.23 -4.61
C HIS A 319 -2.91 0.31 -5.03
N PRO A 320 -2.96 -0.20 -6.28
CA PRO A 320 -4.06 -1.04 -6.77
C PRO A 320 -4.40 -2.21 -5.84
N LEU A 321 -3.39 -2.92 -5.33
CA LEU A 321 -3.61 -4.01 -4.35
C LEU A 321 -4.17 -3.56 -2.99
N ILE A 322 -3.92 -2.33 -2.54
CA ILE A 322 -4.52 -1.79 -1.31
C ILE A 322 -6.01 -1.49 -1.56
N GLN A 323 -6.32 -0.87 -2.70
CA GLN A 323 -7.70 -0.61 -3.10
C GLN A 323 -8.49 -1.93 -3.22
N ALA A 324 -7.94 -2.91 -3.96
CA ALA A 324 -8.51 -4.24 -4.13
C ALA A 324 -8.72 -4.95 -2.78
N TRP A 325 -7.71 -4.94 -1.91
CA TRP A 325 -7.80 -5.54 -0.57
C TRP A 325 -8.91 -4.90 0.29
N SER A 326 -9.02 -3.57 0.27
CA SER A 326 -10.05 -2.86 1.02
C SER A 326 -11.46 -3.25 0.53
N ARG A 327 -11.64 -3.36 -0.79
CA ARG A 327 -12.91 -3.79 -1.43
C ARG A 327 -13.22 -5.26 -1.17
N ASP A 328 -12.21 -6.12 -1.04
CA ASP A 328 -12.35 -7.57 -0.84
C ASP A 328 -12.70 -7.98 0.61
N MET A 329 -12.78 -7.03 1.56
CA MET A 329 -13.11 -7.34 2.97
C MET A 329 -14.54 -7.85 3.20
N GLY A 330 -15.42 -7.84 2.20
CA GLY A 330 -16.65 -8.64 2.14
C GLY A 330 -17.71 -8.36 3.22
N SER A 331 -17.90 -7.10 3.66
CA SER A 331 -18.90 -6.76 4.69
C SER A 331 -20.05 -5.90 4.15
N VAL A 332 -21.24 -5.98 4.76
CA VAL A 332 -22.40 -5.12 4.46
C VAL A 332 -22.07 -3.62 4.61
N ALA A 333 -21.09 -3.28 5.45
CA ALA A 333 -20.61 -1.91 5.61
C ALA A 333 -19.90 -1.38 4.35
N LEU A 334 -19.38 -2.24 3.47
CA LEU A 334 -18.69 -1.81 2.24
C LEU A 334 -19.65 -1.21 1.20
N GLU A 335 -20.87 -1.74 1.08
CA GLU A 335 -21.89 -1.13 0.20
C GLU A 335 -22.19 0.31 0.65
N GLN A 336 -22.21 0.54 1.96
CA GLN A 336 -22.43 1.86 2.51
C GLN A 336 -21.28 2.84 2.17
N TYR A 337 -20.02 2.40 2.23
CA TYR A 337 -18.89 3.24 1.81
C TYR A 337 -18.88 3.49 0.30
N ARG A 338 -19.38 2.54 -0.51
CA ARG A 338 -19.57 2.76 -1.94
C ARG A 338 -20.62 3.85 -2.18
N GLU A 339 -21.77 3.78 -1.52
CA GLU A 339 -22.80 4.82 -1.59
C GLU A 339 -22.26 6.19 -1.15
N MET A 340 -21.42 6.24 -0.09
CA MET A 340 -20.77 7.48 0.31
C MET A 340 -19.84 8.01 -0.78
N ALA A 341 -19.01 7.17 -1.40
CA ALA A 341 -18.12 7.58 -2.48
C ALA A 341 -18.92 8.09 -3.69
N THR A 342 -19.98 7.38 -4.09
CA THR A 342 -20.93 7.84 -5.11
C THR A 342 -21.51 9.20 -4.74
N GLN A 343 -21.95 9.40 -3.50
CA GLN A 343 -22.53 10.67 -3.07
C GLN A 343 -21.53 11.82 -3.04
N VAL A 344 -20.25 11.56 -2.72
CA VAL A 344 -19.19 12.57 -2.85
C VAL A 344 -19.08 13.03 -4.31
N LEU A 345 -19.04 12.09 -5.25
CA LEU A 345 -18.97 12.38 -6.69
C LEU A 345 -20.22 13.15 -7.16
N THR A 346 -21.40 12.71 -6.75
CA THR A 346 -22.68 13.34 -7.11
C THR A 346 -22.79 14.75 -6.55
N ALA A 347 -22.42 14.98 -5.30
CA ALA A 347 -22.46 16.29 -4.66
C ALA A 347 -21.45 17.28 -5.25
N CYS A 348 -20.43 16.81 -5.99
CA CYS A 348 -19.47 17.67 -6.69
C CYS A 348 -19.98 18.19 -8.05
N GLY A 349 -21.10 17.68 -8.57
CA GLY A 349 -21.63 17.88 -9.92
C GLY A 349 -22.07 19.28 -10.35
N ASP A 350 -21.56 20.32 -9.70
CA ASP A 350 -21.80 21.72 -10.04
C ASP A 350 -20.89 22.18 -11.21
N GLU A 351 -21.00 23.44 -11.63
CA GLU A 351 -20.22 24.05 -12.74
C GLU A 351 -18.71 24.21 -12.46
N ASN A 352 -18.10 23.42 -11.57
CA ASN A 352 -16.66 23.44 -11.31
C ASN A 352 -15.88 22.62 -12.35
N PHE A 353 -15.65 23.24 -13.51
CA PHE A 353 -14.97 22.60 -14.64
C PHE A 353 -13.58 22.03 -14.30
N GLU A 354 -12.81 22.73 -13.45
CA GLU A 354 -11.45 22.31 -13.10
C GLU A 354 -11.45 21.03 -12.25
N LEU A 355 -12.32 20.97 -11.24
CA LEU A 355 -12.44 19.78 -10.38
C LEU A 355 -13.06 18.60 -11.14
N ASN A 356 -14.05 18.87 -12.00
CA ASN A 356 -14.71 17.83 -12.81
C ASN A 356 -13.70 17.06 -13.66
N ARG A 357 -12.64 17.72 -14.18
CA ARG A 357 -11.57 17.04 -14.93
C ARG A 357 -10.86 15.95 -14.11
N PHE A 358 -10.66 16.19 -12.82
CA PHE A 358 -10.02 15.22 -11.92
C PHE A 358 -11.01 14.16 -11.42
N ILE A 359 -12.30 14.47 -11.40
CA ILE A 359 -13.34 13.55 -10.93
C ILE A 359 -13.71 12.47 -11.98
N ILE A 360 -13.50 12.72 -13.28
CA ILE A 360 -13.87 11.79 -14.38
C ILE A 360 -13.37 10.35 -14.17
N PRO A 361 -12.09 10.08 -13.87
CA PRO A 361 -11.62 8.70 -13.72
C PRO A 361 -12.38 7.96 -12.62
N HIS A 362 -12.76 8.66 -11.55
CA HIS A 362 -13.54 8.10 -10.44
C HIS A 362 -15.01 7.85 -10.83
N VAL A 363 -15.62 8.73 -11.63
CA VAL A 363 -16.97 8.51 -12.19
C VAL A 363 -16.98 7.29 -13.10
N ILE A 364 -15.98 7.17 -13.98
CA ILE A 364 -15.83 6.02 -14.88
C ILE A 364 -15.63 4.73 -14.08
N ASP A 365 -14.70 4.72 -13.12
CA ASP A 365 -14.46 3.55 -12.26
C ASP A 365 -15.73 3.16 -11.48
N MET A 366 -16.51 4.13 -11.01
CA MET A 366 -17.78 3.86 -10.32
C MET A 366 -18.84 3.23 -11.25
N LEU A 367 -18.93 3.72 -12.50
CA LEU A 367 -19.83 3.16 -13.51
C LEU A 367 -19.43 1.73 -13.90
N ASP A 368 -18.13 1.45 -14.04
CA ASP A 368 -17.61 0.13 -14.36
C ASP A 368 -17.82 -0.86 -13.20
N GLN A 369 -17.81 -0.39 -11.94
CA GLN A 369 -18.06 -1.19 -10.74
C GLN A 369 -19.52 -1.58 -10.55
N VAL A 370 -20.44 -0.62 -10.68
CA VAL A 370 -21.87 -0.78 -10.29
C VAL A 370 -22.77 -1.04 -11.49
N GLY A 371 -22.37 -0.56 -12.67
CA GLY A 371 -23.20 -0.47 -13.85
C GLY A 371 -24.28 0.62 -13.72
N PRO A 372 -24.84 1.10 -14.85
CA PRO A 372 -25.83 2.19 -14.82
C PRO A 372 -27.10 1.84 -14.03
N HIS A 373 -27.49 0.57 -14.01
CA HIS A 373 -28.73 0.14 -13.35
C HIS A 373 -28.62 0.02 -11.82
N GLY A 374 -27.40 0.04 -11.27
CA GLY A 374 -27.19 -0.01 -9.82
C GLY A 374 -27.03 1.36 -9.18
N LEU A 375 -26.96 2.44 -9.96
CA LEU A 375 -26.88 3.82 -9.47
C LEU A 375 -28.25 4.48 -9.43
N HIS A 376 -28.43 5.44 -8.53
CA HIS A 376 -29.66 6.21 -8.47
C HIS A 376 -29.72 7.20 -9.64
N VAL A 377 -30.93 7.57 -10.08
CA VAL A 377 -31.11 8.47 -11.23
C VAL A 377 -30.49 9.85 -11.01
N ASN A 378 -30.45 10.34 -9.77
CA ASN A 378 -29.79 11.61 -9.43
C ASN A 378 -28.26 11.50 -9.64
N ASP A 379 -27.65 10.35 -9.32
CA ASP A 379 -26.22 10.11 -9.55
C ASP A 379 -25.93 10.07 -11.05
N LEU A 380 -26.74 9.34 -11.82
CA LEU A 380 -26.61 9.23 -13.28
C LEU A 380 -26.77 10.58 -13.98
N ALA A 381 -27.72 11.41 -13.56
CA ALA A 381 -27.95 12.73 -14.14
C ALA A 381 -26.71 13.62 -13.98
N VAL A 382 -26.09 13.60 -12.79
CA VAL A 382 -24.84 14.33 -12.52
C VAL A 382 -23.67 13.75 -13.30
N PHE A 383 -23.50 12.42 -13.30
CA PHE A 383 -22.38 11.77 -14.00
C PHE A 383 -22.44 12.05 -15.51
N ALA A 384 -23.63 12.01 -16.11
CA ALA A 384 -23.83 12.37 -17.50
C ALA A 384 -23.41 13.83 -17.79
N LEU A 385 -23.72 14.77 -16.89
CA LEU A 385 -23.32 16.16 -17.02
C LEU A 385 -21.80 16.34 -16.94
N ILE A 386 -21.14 15.68 -15.99
CA ILE A 386 -19.68 15.69 -15.84
C ILE A 386 -18.99 15.14 -17.11
N LEU A 387 -19.48 14.01 -17.63
CA LEU A 387 -18.94 13.37 -18.84
C LEU A 387 -19.18 14.23 -20.08
N GLN A 388 -20.37 14.83 -20.22
CA GLN A 388 -20.71 15.71 -21.33
C GLN A 388 -19.83 16.96 -21.38
N GLN A 389 -19.58 17.61 -20.24
CA GLN A 389 -18.74 18.80 -20.15
C GLN A 389 -17.31 18.57 -20.67
N GLN A 390 -16.85 17.32 -20.65
CA GLN A 390 -15.47 16.93 -20.98
C GLN A 390 -15.37 16.12 -22.28
N GLY A 391 -16.46 16.05 -23.04
CA GLY A 391 -16.49 15.43 -24.37
C GLY A 391 -16.52 13.90 -24.38
N GLN A 392 -16.86 13.26 -23.26
CA GLN A 392 -16.94 11.80 -23.13
C GLN A 392 -18.34 11.29 -23.49
N TYR A 393 -18.76 11.39 -24.76
CA TYR A 393 -20.14 11.10 -25.20
C TYR A 393 -20.51 9.61 -25.36
N HIS A 394 -19.54 8.71 -25.26
CA HIS A 394 -19.72 7.26 -25.51
C HIS A 394 -19.88 6.42 -24.23
N LYS A 395 -19.59 7.01 -23.07
CA LYS A 395 -19.82 6.44 -21.74
C LYS A 395 -21.01 7.14 -21.11
#